data_AF-A0A2M8GU95-F1
#
_entry.id   AF-A0A2M8GU95-F1
#
_cell.length_a   1.000
_cell.length_b   1.000
_cell.length_c   1.000
_cell.angle_alpha   90.00
_cell.angle_beta   90.00
_cell.angle_gamma   90.00
#
_symmetry.space_group_name_H-M   'P 1'
#
loop_
_entity.id
_entity.type
_entity.pdbx_description
1 polymer ?
#
loop_
_entity_poly.entity_id
_entity_poly.type
_entity_poly.pdbx_seq_one_letter_code
_entity_poly.pdbx_strand_id
1 'polypeptide(L)'
;MSWYIDTSNLTQAVADKAHWTNSYGPGSEVPVSGIYRCIGCKKEITSNAGDPFPPQNHHQHTTSQGAVKWKLNIRTNTNGD
;
A
#
# COMPACT_ATOMS: atom_id res chain seq x y z
N MET A 1 2.59 -10.27 -2.35
CA MET A 1 3.88 -10.44 -1.65
C MET A 1 4.91 -9.82 -2.56
N SER A 2 5.62 -8.82 -2.07
CA SER A 2 6.61 -8.07 -2.84
C SER A 2 7.93 -8.83 -2.82
N TRP A 3 8.64 -8.83 -3.94
CA TRP A 3 9.92 -9.50 -4.09
C TRP A 3 11.04 -8.45 -4.10
N TYR A 4 12.14 -8.73 -3.41
CA TYR A 4 13.35 -7.91 -3.41
C TYR A 4 14.58 -8.82 -3.54
N ILE A 5 15.71 -8.24 -3.96
CA ILE A 5 17.02 -8.90 -3.97
C ILE A 5 17.95 -8.23 -2.97
N ASP A 6 18.94 -8.96 -2.46
CA ASP A 6 19.90 -8.48 -1.44
C ASP A 6 20.70 -7.24 -1.87
N THR A 7 20.94 -7.08 -3.17
CA THR A 7 21.61 -5.91 -3.77
C THR A 7 20.69 -4.70 -3.92
N SER A 8 19.40 -4.80 -3.54
CA SER A 8 18.46 -3.67 -3.59
C SER A 8 18.81 -2.62 -2.54
N ASN A 9 18.69 -1.34 -2.89
CA ASN A 9 18.83 -0.24 -1.93
C ASN A 9 17.51 -0.07 -1.16
N LEU A 10 17.39 -0.77 -0.02
CA LEU A 10 16.24 -0.71 0.87
C LEU A 10 16.70 -0.46 2.31
N THR A 11 16.03 0.48 2.96
CA THR A 11 16.22 0.75 4.40
C THR A 11 14.98 0.31 5.15
N GLN A 12 15.17 -0.39 6.27
CA GLN A 12 14.07 -0.74 7.15
C GLN A 12 13.49 0.54 7.80
N ALA A 13 12.20 0.79 7.58
CA ALA A 13 11.52 1.91 8.22
C ALA A 13 11.17 1.61 9.69
N VAL A 14 11.16 2.66 10.51
CA VAL A 14 10.47 2.67 11.81
C VAL A 14 9.00 3.06 11.61
N ALA A 15 8.11 2.40 12.35
CA ALA A 15 6.67 2.59 12.22
C ALA A 15 6.15 3.79 13.04
N ASP A 16 6.83 4.94 12.94
CA ASP A 16 6.56 6.17 13.71
C ASP A 16 5.60 7.14 12.99
N LYS A 17 5.39 6.96 11.68
CA LYS A 17 4.47 7.76 10.86
C LYS A 17 3.15 7.04 10.60
N ALA A 18 2.06 7.81 10.56
CA ALA A 18 0.70 7.29 10.40
C ALA A 18 0.49 6.48 9.11
N HIS A 19 1.23 6.76 8.02
CA HIS A 19 1.13 6.00 6.77
C HIS A 19 1.57 4.54 6.89
N TRP A 20 2.33 4.18 7.92
CA TRP A 20 2.70 2.79 8.21
C TRP A 20 1.61 2.03 8.96
N THR A 21 0.84 2.72 9.79
CA THR A 21 -0.13 2.08 10.71
C THR A 21 -1.55 2.10 10.15
N ASN A 22 -1.92 3.16 9.43
CA ASN A 22 -3.26 3.39 8.94
C ASN A 22 -3.66 2.43 7.80
N SER A 23 -4.97 2.32 7.59
CA SER A 23 -5.55 1.62 6.44
C SER A 23 -6.48 2.55 5.67
N TYR A 24 -6.45 2.43 4.35
CA TYR A 24 -7.12 3.36 3.44
C TYR A 24 -8.20 2.65 2.62
N GLY A 25 -9.29 3.34 2.30
CA GLY A 25 -10.35 2.80 1.45
C GLY A 25 -10.06 3.01 -0.04
N PRO A 26 -10.88 2.40 -0.92
CA PRO A 26 -10.90 2.76 -2.33
C PRO A 26 -11.17 4.26 -2.51
N GLY A 27 -10.53 4.88 -3.49
CA GLY A 27 -10.70 6.30 -3.81
C GLY A 27 -10.15 7.29 -2.79
N SER A 28 -9.65 6.84 -1.63
CA SER A 28 -8.92 7.72 -0.71
C SER A 28 -7.62 8.18 -1.38
N GLU A 29 -7.19 9.40 -1.08
CA GLU A 29 -5.88 9.89 -1.54
C GLU A 29 -4.75 9.05 -0.94
N VAL A 30 -3.77 8.69 -1.77
CA VAL A 30 -2.60 7.92 -1.37
C VAL A 30 -1.63 8.85 -0.64
N PRO A 31 -1.27 8.57 0.62
CA PRO A 31 -0.45 9.48 1.43
C PRO A 31 1.02 9.51 1.01
N VAL A 32 1.56 8.37 0.52
CA VAL A 32 2.94 8.23 0.05
C VAL A 32 3.00 7.22 -1.09
N SER A 33 3.89 7.42 -2.06
CA SER A 33 4.08 6.44 -3.13
C SER A 33 4.66 5.15 -2.59
N GLY A 34 4.22 4.00 -3.12
CA GLY A 34 4.71 2.72 -2.64
C GLY A 34 3.89 1.50 -3.06
N ILE A 35 4.23 0.38 -2.44
CA ILE A 35 3.48 -0.88 -2.55
C ILE A 35 2.54 -0.99 -1.36
N TYR A 36 1.24 -1.10 -1.67
CA TYR A 36 0.18 -1.28 -0.70
C TYR A 36 -0.41 -2.68 -0.84
N ARG A 37 -0.78 -3.28 0.29
CA ARG A 37 -1.40 -4.60 0.37
C ARG A 37 -2.83 -4.49 0.85
N CYS A 38 -3.71 -5.24 0.20
CA CYS A 38 -5.08 -5.42 0.66
C CYS A 38 -5.09 -6.24 1.95
N ILE A 39 -5.75 -5.72 2.99
CA ILE A 39 -5.87 -6.41 4.29
C ILE A 39 -6.72 -7.69 4.16
N GLY A 40 -7.74 -7.69 3.30
CA GLY A 40 -8.64 -8.83 3.09
C GLY A 40 -8.02 -9.95 2.25
N CYS A 41 -7.63 -9.67 1.00
CA CYS A 41 -7.17 -10.69 0.05
C CYS A 41 -5.65 -10.78 -0.15
N LYS A 42 -4.85 -9.93 0.50
CA LYS A 42 -3.37 -9.89 0.44
C LYS A 42 -2.77 -9.58 -0.93
N LYS A 43 -3.59 -9.30 -1.96
CA LYS A 43 -3.12 -8.73 -3.23
C LYS A 43 -2.46 -7.38 -2.97
N GLU A 44 -1.44 -7.09 -3.77
CA GLU A 44 -0.69 -5.84 -3.70
C GLU A 44 -0.94 -4.99 -4.92
N ILE A 45 -0.77 -3.69 -4.75
CA ILE A 45 -0.83 -2.67 -5.79
C ILE A 45 0.34 -1.71 -5.62
N THR A 46 0.75 -1.09 -6.71
CA THR A 46 1.57 0.12 -6.69
C THR A 46 0.64 1.33 -6.72
N SER A 47 0.98 2.38 -5.98
CA SER A 47 0.21 3.63 -5.95
C SER A 47 1.14 4.81 -5.75
N ASN A 48 0.83 5.94 -6.38
CA ASN A 48 1.61 7.18 -6.26
C ASN A 48 0.93 8.11 -5.28
N ALA A 49 1.71 8.87 -4.51
CA ALA A 49 1.20 9.92 -3.63
C ALA A 49 0.34 10.93 -4.39
N GLY A 50 -0.78 11.35 -3.79
CA GLY A 50 -1.73 12.28 -4.39
C GLY A 50 -2.74 11.65 -5.35
N ASP A 51 -2.46 10.47 -5.91
CA ASP A 51 -3.45 9.72 -6.69
C ASP A 51 -4.49 9.07 -5.76
N PRO A 52 -5.74 8.85 -6.22
CA PRO A 52 -6.69 8.03 -5.47
C PRO A 52 -6.32 6.54 -5.53
N PHE A 53 -6.52 5.82 -4.42
CA PHE A 53 -6.42 4.36 -4.42
C PHE A 53 -7.38 3.74 -5.45
N PRO A 54 -7.01 2.58 -6.07
CA PRO A 54 -7.84 1.92 -7.06
C PRO A 54 -9.27 1.70 -6.58
N PRO A 55 -10.27 1.87 -7.47
CA PRO A 55 -11.67 1.69 -7.13
C PRO A 55 -11.96 0.25 -6.70
N GLN A 56 -13.04 0.06 -5.93
CA GLN A 56 -13.40 -1.24 -5.35
C GLN A 56 -13.54 -2.36 -6.40
N ASN A 57 -13.92 -2.03 -7.64
CA ASN A 57 -14.10 -3.01 -8.71
C ASN A 57 -12.78 -3.49 -9.34
N HIS A 58 -11.62 -3.03 -8.86
CA HIS A 58 -10.33 -3.52 -9.34
C HIS A 58 -10.09 -4.99 -8.96
N HIS A 59 -10.63 -5.46 -7.83
CA HIS A 59 -10.64 -6.88 -7.43
C HIS A 59 -11.80 -7.14 -6.46
N GLN A 60 -12.76 -7.98 -6.86
CA GLN A 60 -13.94 -8.28 -6.03
C GLN A 60 -13.58 -9.11 -4.80
N HIS A 61 -14.14 -8.71 -3.67
CA HIS A 61 -14.05 -9.41 -2.40
C HIS A 61 -15.29 -10.30 -2.19
N THR A 62 -15.07 -11.48 -1.64
CA THR A 62 -16.10 -12.28 -0.97
C THR A 62 -16.50 -11.62 0.35
N THR A 63 -17.67 -11.96 0.89
CA THR A 63 -18.14 -11.47 2.19
C THR A 63 -17.11 -11.72 3.30
N SER A 64 -16.45 -12.88 3.31
CA SER A 64 -15.43 -13.22 4.30
C SER A 64 -14.15 -12.39 4.20
N GLN A 65 -13.88 -11.77 3.04
CA GLN A 65 -12.73 -10.88 2.86
C GLN A 65 -13.01 -9.44 3.32
N GLY A 66 -14.27 -9.11 3.62
CA GLY A 66 -14.69 -7.78 4.06
C GLY A 66 -14.48 -6.69 3.02
N ALA A 67 -14.53 -5.42 3.45
CA ALA A 67 -14.28 -4.29 2.57
C ALA A 67 -12.81 -4.22 2.11
N VAL A 68 -12.58 -3.72 0.89
CA VAL A 68 -11.23 -3.42 0.41
C VAL A 68 -10.60 -2.35 1.30
N LYS A 69 -9.43 -2.66 1.86
CA LYS A 69 -8.62 -1.74 2.66
C LYS A 69 -7.15 -1.93 2.32
N TRP A 70 -6.45 -0.83 2.05
CA TRP A 70 -5.06 -0.79 1.65
C TRP A 70 -4.18 -0.41 2.83
N LYS A 71 -3.08 -1.13 3.03
CA LYS A 71 -2.05 -0.82 4.03
C LYS A 71 -0.67 -0.83 3.37
N LEU A 72 0.15 0.16 3.71
CA LEU A 72 1.49 0.29 3.15
C LEU A 72 2.39 -0.87 3.59
N ASN A 73 3.08 -1.49 2.63
CA ASN A 73 4.13 -2.47 2.88
C ASN A 73 5.53 -1.86 2.62
N ILE A 74 5.70 -1.16 1.49
CA ILE A 74 6.98 -0.55 1.06
C ILE A 74 6.70 0.88 0.62
N ARG A 75 7.44 1.85 1.17
CA ARG A 75 7.40 3.25 0.71
C ARG A 75 8.48 3.47 -0.36
N THR A 76 8.11 4.15 -1.44
CA THR A 76 9.06 4.64 -2.44
C THR A 76 9.74 5.91 -1.94
N ASN A 77 11.06 5.99 -2.11
CA ASN A 77 11.83 7.21 -1.86
C ASN A 77 11.66 8.20 -3.03
N THR A 78 10.49 8.81 -3.16
CA THR A 78 10.19 9.75 -4.25
C THR A 78 10.91 11.10 -4.11
N ASN A 79 11.40 11.42 -2.92
CA ASN A 79 12.03 12.71 -2.63
C ASN A 79 13.57 12.63 -2.62
N GLY A 80 14.14 11.41 -2.67
CA GLY A 80 15.58 11.19 -2.53
C GLY A 80 16.10 11.41 -1.10
N ASP A 81 15.27 11.21 -0.08
CA ASP A 81 15.61 11.33 1.34
C ASP A 81 16.36 10.12 1.93
#